data_AF-A0A6I4WJ04-F1
#
_entry.id   AF-A0A6I4WJ04-F1
#
_cell.length_a   1.000
_cell.length_b   1.000
_cell.length_c   1.000
_cell.angle_alpha   90.00
_cell.angle_beta   90.00
_cell.angle_gamma   90.00
#
_symmetry.space_group_name_H-M   'P 1'
#
loop_
_entity.id
_entity.type
_entity.pdbx_description
1 polymer ?
#
loop_
_entity_poly.entity_id
_entity_poly.type
_entity_poly.pdbx_seq_one_letter_code
_entity_poly.pdbx_strand_id
1 'polypeptide(L)'
;MVRANRALPGSTKPGCIIPEALPVMLYKLNGPFLELAKHIAAAQKSRLVGAYSEKGKKATVLNCLVDAGKVKQNRDRSCPTGRGAYPRPAGKSCDEYLFASTYQGAKTANSDTSPSALRRTLSRCRLPRAVPRTEPGARATACMINAKQNSDGGRALDNFYVDQRVLDKDAFHVWIK
;
A
#
# COMPACT_ATOMS: atom_id res chain seq x y z
N MET A 1 -9.35 -23.45 14.09
CA MET A 1 -8.94 -23.09 15.48
C MET A 1 -9.17 -21.60 15.67
N VAL A 2 -10.13 -21.19 16.51
CA VAL A 2 -10.42 -19.76 16.78
C VAL A 2 -9.38 -19.22 17.75
N ARG A 3 -8.50 -18.30 17.32
CA ARG A 3 -7.69 -17.50 18.25
C ARG A 3 -8.46 -16.24 18.62
N ALA A 4 -8.92 -16.15 19.87
CA ALA A 4 -9.35 -14.88 20.45
C ALA A 4 -8.10 -14.06 20.76
N ASN A 5 -7.89 -12.96 20.04
CA ASN A 5 -6.69 -12.15 20.16
C ASN A 5 -7.05 -10.66 20.34
N ARG A 6 -6.30 -9.97 21.20
CA ARG A 6 -6.35 -8.52 21.48
C ARG A 6 -5.20 -7.75 20.81
N ALA A 7 -4.55 -8.33 19.81
CA ALA A 7 -3.32 -7.82 19.20
C ALA A 7 -3.56 -6.82 18.06
N LEU A 8 -4.80 -6.35 17.86
CA LEU A 8 -5.07 -5.28 16.90
C LEU A 8 -4.54 -3.96 17.45
N PRO A 9 -3.60 -3.27 16.76
CA PRO A 9 -3.16 -1.95 17.19
C PRO A 9 -4.36 -0.99 17.32
N GLY A 10 -4.55 -0.42 18.51
CA GLY A 10 -5.63 0.56 18.77
C GLY A 10 -7.04 -0.01 18.98
N SER A 11 -7.23 -1.34 19.03
CA SER A 11 -8.54 -1.96 19.29
C SER A 11 -8.49 -2.96 20.45
N THR A 12 -9.43 -2.83 21.39
CA THR A 12 -9.55 -3.72 22.58
C THR A 12 -10.59 -4.84 22.41
N LYS A 13 -11.32 -4.86 21.29
CA LYS A 13 -12.45 -5.78 21.08
C LYS A 13 -11.97 -7.22 20.75
N PRO A 14 -12.32 -8.23 21.57
CA PRO A 14 -12.06 -9.64 21.25
C PRO A 14 -12.84 -10.10 20.02
N GLY A 15 -12.34 -11.11 19.31
CA GLY A 15 -13.05 -11.72 18.19
C GLY A 15 -12.23 -12.80 17.49
N CYS A 16 -12.87 -13.50 16.56
CA CYS A 16 -12.37 -14.72 15.95
C CYS A 16 -11.51 -14.45 14.72
N ILE A 17 -10.32 -15.05 14.66
CA ILE A 17 -9.52 -15.16 13.44
C ILE A 17 -9.95 -16.43 12.70
N ILE A 18 -10.26 -16.34 11.41
CA ILE A 18 -10.49 -17.48 10.51
C ILE A 18 -9.19 -17.71 9.73
N PRO A 19 -8.34 -18.67 10.12
CA PRO A 19 -7.00 -18.82 9.55
C PRO A 19 -7.01 -19.20 8.07
N GLU A 20 -8.08 -19.83 7.59
CA GLU A 20 -8.16 -20.37 6.24
C GLU A 20 -8.60 -19.34 5.16
N ALA A 21 -9.07 -18.16 5.55
CA ALA A 21 -9.51 -17.13 4.61
C ALA A 21 -8.46 -16.02 4.47
N LEU A 22 -7.86 -15.87 3.27
CA LEU A 22 -6.99 -14.74 2.96
C LEU A 22 -7.83 -13.47 2.79
N PRO A 23 -7.69 -12.44 3.65
CA PRO A 23 -8.47 -11.22 3.55
C PRO A 23 -8.19 -10.46 2.25
N VAL A 24 -9.22 -9.81 1.71
CA VAL A 24 -9.14 -9.05 0.45
C VAL A 24 -9.58 -7.61 0.69
N MET A 25 -8.65 -6.67 0.55
CA MET A 25 -8.96 -5.25 0.53
C MET A 25 -9.51 -4.86 -0.84
N LEU A 26 -10.76 -4.38 -0.88
CA LEU A 26 -11.44 -4.01 -2.12
C LEU A 26 -11.43 -2.49 -2.34
N TYR A 27 -10.92 -2.06 -3.49
CA TYR A 27 -11.13 -0.71 -4.00
C TYR A 27 -11.86 -0.75 -5.35
N LYS A 28 -12.76 0.20 -5.60
CA LYS A 28 -13.57 0.25 -6.82
C LYS A 28 -13.15 1.38 -7.76
N LEU A 29 -13.06 1.11 -9.06
CA LEU A 29 -12.82 2.08 -10.13
C LEU A 29 -14.03 2.97 -10.43
N ASN A 30 -15.18 2.71 -9.81
CA ASN A 30 -16.36 3.58 -9.79
C ASN A 30 -16.73 4.00 -8.36
N GLY A 31 -15.82 3.81 -7.39
CA GLY A 31 -16.03 4.12 -5.98
C GLY A 31 -15.54 5.50 -5.57
N PRO A 32 -15.65 5.83 -4.26
CA PRO A 32 -15.28 7.13 -3.72
C PRO A 32 -13.76 7.42 -3.76
N PHE A 33 -12.93 6.39 -3.94
CA PHE A 33 -11.46 6.49 -3.93
C PHE A 33 -10.85 6.27 -5.33
N LEU A 34 -11.49 6.83 -6.37
CA LEU A 34 -11.18 6.59 -7.78
C LEU A 34 -9.69 6.71 -8.15
N GLU A 35 -9.02 7.80 -7.78
CA GLU A 35 -7.61 8.05 -8.10
C GLU A 35 -6.68 7.07 -7.39
N LEU A 36 -6.99 6.69 -6.15
CA LEU A 36 -6.27 5.66 -5.40
C LEU A 36 -6.45 4.28 -6.05
N ALA A 37 -7.69 3.89 -6.36
CA ALA A 37 -8.00 2.63 -7.05
C ALA A 37 -7.31 2.57 -8.41
N LYS A 38 -7.35 3.69 -9.16
CA LYS A 38 -6.58 3.85 -10.39
C LYS A 38 -5.11 3.59 -10.09
N HIS A 39 -4.45 4.34 -9.19
CA HIS A 39 -3.03 4.21 -8.86
C HIS A 39 -2.63 2.75 -8.61
N ILE A 40 -3.30 2.07 -7.69
CA ILE A 40 -3.04 0.66 -7.36
C ILE A 40 -3.19 -0.24 -8.60
N ALA A 41 -4.23 -0.06 -9.42
CA ALA A 41 -4.46 -0.90 -10.60
C ALA A 41 -3.29 -0.92 -11.59
N ALA A 42 -2.71 0.24 -11.91
CA ALA A 42 -1.53 0.23 -12.80
C ALA A 42 -0.22 -0.07 -12.09
N ALA A 43 -0.14 0.08 -10.77
CA ALA A 43 0.99 -0.45 -10.01
C ALA A 43 1.02 -1.99 -10.09
N GLN A 44 -0.15 -2.64 -9.96
CA GLN A 44 -0.33 -4.07 -10.17
C GLN A 44 -0.11 -4.48 -11.64
N LYS A 45 -0.65 -3.73 -12.62
CA LYS A 45 -0.41 -3.98 -14.07
C LYS A 45 1.07 -3.92 -14.45
N SER A 46 1.85 -3.15 -13.71
CA SER A 46 3.31 -3.04 -13.88
C SER A 46 4.07 -4.03 -13.00
N ARG A 47 3.42 -5.17 -12.70
CA ARG A 47 3.99 -6.37 -12.05
C ARG A 47 4.39 -6.19 -10.59
N LEU A 48 3.89 -5.17 -9.89
CA LEU A 48 3.99 -5.18 -8.43
C LEU A 48 3.04 -6.21 -7.84
N VAL A 49 3.48 -6.79 -6.72
CA VAL A 49 2.75 -7.81 -5.97
C VAL A 49 1.49 -7.26 -5.30
N GLY A 50 0.71 -8.14 -4.66
CA GLY A 50 -0.46 -7.79 -3.86
C GLY A 50 -1.79 -7.85 -4.60
N ALA A 51 -1.79 -8.06 -5.92
CA ALA A 51 -3.02 -8.19 -6.69
C ALA A 51 -3.81 -9.44 -6.28
N TYR A 52 -5.12 -9.28 -6.09
CA TYR A 52 -6.03 -10.41 -6.06
C TYR A 52 -6.08 -11.07 -7.44
N SER A 53 -5.97 -12.41 -7.49
CA SER A 53 -6.19 -13.20 -8.70
C SER A 53 -7.24 -14.26 -8.40
N GLU A 54 -8.30 -14.30 -9.20
CA GLU A 54 -9.24 -15.41 -9.15
C GLU A 54 -8.53 -16.69 -9.67
N LYS A 55 -8.61 -17.78 -8.88
CA LYS A 55 -8.16 -19.17 -9.15
C LYS A 55 -6.68 -19.43 -9.48
N GLY A 56 -6.04 -20.29 -8.68
CA GLY A 56 -4.95 -21.21 -9.08
C GLY A 56 -3.58 -20.62 -9.43
N LYS A 57 -3.46 -19.30 -9.58
CA LYS A 57 -2.16 -18.62 -9.68
C LYS A 57 -1.71 -18.25 -8.28
N LYS A 58 -0.42 -18.43 -7.96
CA LYS A 58 0.22 -17.84 -6.77
C LYS A 58 0.08 -16.31 -6.86
N ALA A 59 -1.07 -15.78 -6.46
CA ALA A 59 -1.26 -14.36 -6.26
C ALA A 59 -0.26 -13.96 -5.19
N THR A 60 0.66 -13.06 -5.52
CA THR A 60 1.62 -12.56 -4.56
C THR A 60 0.86 -11.69 -3.57
N VAL A 61 0.92 -12.03 -2.29
CA VAL A 61 0.23 -11.33 -1.20
C VAL A 61 1.01 -10.09 -0.76
N LEU A 62 0.35 -9.21 -0.02
CA LEU A 62 1.01 -8.25 0.86
C LEU A 62 1.01 -8.81 2.28
N ASN A 63 2.05 -8.53 3.04
CA ASN A 63 2.11 -8.86 4.47
C ASN A 63 2.00 -7.57 5.27
N CYS A 64 1.01 -7.50 6.17
CA CYS A 64 0.79 -6.34 7.04
C CYS A 64 2.02 -6.09 7.93
N LEU A 65 2.35 -4.82 8.14
CA LEU A 65 3.43 -4.32 8.97
C LEU A 65 2.85 -3.30 9.96
N VAL A 66 2.90 -3.61 11.26
CA VAL A 66 2.29 -2.75 12.30
C VAL A 66 3.30 -1.85 13.02
N ASP A 67 4.60 -2.09 12.85
CA ASP A 67 5.67 -1.29 13.46
C ASP A 67 5.65 0.14 12.89
N ALA A 68 5.23 1.10 13.70
CA ALA A 68 5.07 2.50 13.29
C ALA A 68 6.37 3.14 12.77
N GLY A 69 7.52 2.75 13.32
CA GLY A 69 8.82 3.23 12.88
C GLY A 69 9.14 2.77 11.46
N LYS A 70 8.92 1.48 11.16
CA LYS A 70 9.12 0.91 9.83
C LYS A 70 8.07 1.40 8.82
N VAL A 71 6.82 1.58 9.25
CA VAL A 71 5.78 2.21 8.41
C VAL A 71 6.19 3.62 8.03
N LYS A 72 6.68 4.42 8.98
CA LYS A 72 7.20 5.76 8.70
C LYS A 72 8.37 5.72 7.71
N GLN A 73 9.31 4.79 7.89
CA GLN A 73 10.44 4.61 6.97
C GLN A 73 9.99 4.25 5.55
N ASN A 74 8.99 3.38 5.40
CA ASN A 74 8.40 3.06 4.09
C ASN A 74 7.76 4.30 3.46
N ARG A 75 6.97 5.05 4.24
CA ARG A 75 6.30 6.27 3.78
C ARG A 75 7.29 7.34 3.36
N ASP A 76 8.30 7.63 4.18
CA ASP A 76 9.32 8.62 3.89
C ASP A 76 10.14 8.25 2.65
N ARG A 77 10.32 6.94 2.40
CA ARG A 77 11.04 6.45 1.23
C ARG A 77 10.23 6.66 -0.07
N SER A 78 8.93 6.36 -0.05
CA SER A 78 8.03 6.52 -1.21
C SER A 78 7.63 7.98 -1.44
N CYS A 79 7.21 8.65 -0.36
CA CYS A 79 6.55 9.95 -0.33
C CYS A 79 7.26 10.94 0.61
N PRO A 80 8.55 11.26 0.36
CA PRO A 80 9.35 12.11 1.23
C PRO A 80 8.73 13.49 1.48
N THR A 81 8.95 13.99 2.70
CA THR A 81 8.71 15.38 3.10
C THR A 81 10.08 15.98 3.45
N GLY A 82 10.35 17.24 3.06
CA GLY A 82 11.68 17.86 3.19
C GLY A 82 12.63 17.60 2.02
N ARG A 83 13.87 17.20 2.30
CA ARG A 83 14.90 17.02 1.25
C ARG A 83 14.50 15.91 0.27
N GLY A 84 14.38 16.25 -1.02
CA GLY A 84 13.90 15.33 -2.04
C GLY A 84 12.39 15.13 -2.06
N ALA A 85 11.63 16.01 -1.39
CA ALA A 85 10.17 16.02 -1.46
C ALA A 85 9.67 16.33 -2.86
N TYR A 86 8.51 15.77 -3.18
CA TYR A 86 7.77 16.14 -4.37
C TYR A 86 6.93 17.40 -4.12
N PRO A 87 6.76 18.27 -5.14
CA PRO A 87 5.68 19.24 -5.14
C PRO A 87 4.34 18.52 -4.93
N ARG A 88 3.55 19.02 -3.97
CA ARG A 88 2.19 18.56 -3.71
C ARG A 88 1.25 19.66 -4.18
N PRO A 89 0.72 19.59 -5.42
CA PRO A 89 -0.21 20.59 -5.91
C PRO A 89 -1.42 20.75 -4.97
N ALA A 90 -2.10 21.89 -5.04
CA ALA A 90 -3.32 22.12 -4.28
C ALA A 90 -4.32 20.97 -4.48
N GLY A 91 -4.86 20.45 -3.38
CA GLY A 91 -5.80 19.32 -3.38
C GLY A 91 -5.19 17.96 -3.71
N LYS A 92 -3.86 17.84 -3.81
CA LYS A 92 -3.15 16.57 -4.07
C LYS A 92 -2.26 16.16 -2.91
N SER A 93 -2.14 14.86 -2.69
CA SER A 93 -1.20 14.25 -1.76
C SER A 93 -0.46 13.09 -2.46
N CYS A 94 0.70 12.74 -1.91
CA CYS A 94 1.45 11.57 -2.37
C CYS A 94 0.82 10.30 -1.80
N ASP A 95 0.56 9.33 -2.67
CA ASP A 95 0.10 7.98 -2.35
C ASP A 95 1.15 6.96 -2.78
N GLU A 96 1.22 5.82 -2.09
CA GLU A 96 2.23 4.80 -2.28
C GLU A 96 1.63 3.39 -2.46
N TYR A 97 2.19 2.64 -3.42
CA TYR A 97 1.93 1.20 -3.57
C TYR A 97 3.23 0.49 -3.94
N LEU A 98 3.81 -0.39 -3.15
CA LEU A 98 3.23 -1.14 -2.03
C LEU A 98 3.07 -0.27 -0.78
N PHE A 99 2.01 -0.54 -0.02
CA PHE A 99 1.58 0.32 1.09
C PHE A 99 2.68 0.47 2.15
N ALA A 100 2.76 1.64 2.79
CA ALA A 100 3.70 1.86 3.88
C ALA A 100 3.51 0.86 5.05
N SER A 101 2.26 0.43 5.28
CA SER A 101 1.83 -0.59 6.24
C SER A 101 2.08 -2.03 5.78
N THR A 102 3.03 -2.27 4.87
CA THR A 102 3.38 -3.63 4.42
C THR A 102 4.87 -3.89 4.45
N TYR A 103 5.27 -5.14 4.69
CA TYR A 103 6.67 -5.56 4.64
C TYR A 103 7.28 -5.40 3.24
N GLN A 104 6.45 -5.43 2.19
CA GLN A 104 6.88 -5.16 0.82
C GLN A 104 7.00 -3.66 0.51
N GLY A 105 6.71 -2.77 1.46
CA GLY A 105 6.87 -1.33 1.32
C GLY A 105 8.30 -0.91 0.97
N ALA A 106 8.42 0.34 0.50
CA ALA A 106 9.60 0.83 -0.21
C ALA A 106 10.94 0.74 0.54
N LYS A 107 10.94 0.67 1.87
CA LYS A 107 12.16 0.51 2.68
C LYS A 107 12.31 -0.91 3.24
N THR A 108 11.25 -1.51 3.78
CA THR A 108 11.31 -2.82 4.44
C THR A 108 11.57 -3.97 3.49
N ALA A 109 11.18 -3.83 2.22
CA ALA A 109 11.48 -4.81 1.18
C ALA A 109 12.94 -4.77 0.71
N ASN A 110 13.76 -3.83 1.18
CA ASN A 110 15.09 -3.57 0.62
C ASN A 110 16.18 -3.28 1.66
N SER A 111 17.34 -3.92 1.47
CA SER A 111 18.60 -3.51 2.10
C SER A 111 19.35 -2.45 1.29
N ASP A 112 19.10 -2.31 -0.02
CA ASP A 112 19.70 -1.30 -0.89
C ASP A 112 19.14 0.10 -0.59
N THR A 113 20.06 0.99 -0.21
CA THR A 113 19.78 2.35 0.23
C THR A 113 19.70 3.37 -0.91
N SER A 114 20.01 2.99 -2.15
CA SER A 114 20.13 3.91 -3.29
C SER A 114 18.82 4.62 -3.65
N PRO A 115 18.76 5.97 -3.65
CA PRO A 115 17.54 6.74 -3.90
C PRO A 115 16.84 6.45 -5.24
N SER A 116 17.56 5.97 -6.25
CA SER A 116 17.08 5.67 -7.60
C SER A 116 16.48 4.26 -7.75
N ALA A 117 16.93 3.28 -6.95
CA ALA A 117 16.51 1.89 -7.06
C ALA A 117 15.08 1.59 -6.55
N LEU A 118 14.41 2.57 -5.92
CA LEU A 118 13.20 2.32 -5.13
C LEU A 118 11.99 3.21 -5.46
N ARG A 119 12.10 4.10 -6.45
CA ARG A 119 11.09 5.13 -6.74
C ARG A 119 10.63 5.04 -8.19
N ARG A 120 9.49 4.39 -8.42
CA ARG A 120 8.82 4.40 -9.73
C ARG A 120 7.67 5.40 -9.72
N THR A 121 7.62 6.29 -10.70
CA THR A 121 6.38 6.98 -11.04
C THR A 121 5.75 6.34 -12.26
N LEU A 122 4.44 6.15 -12.25
CA LEU A 122 3.72 5.67 -13.45
C LEU A 122 3.44 6.86 -14.37
N SER A 123 3.28 6.63 -15.68
CA SER A 123 3.10 7.72 -16.68
C SER A 123 1.97 8.69 -16.34
N ARG A 124 0.89 8.19 -15.74
CA ARG A 124 -0.29 8.94 -15.26
C ARG A 124 -0.14 9.57 -13.87
N CYS A 125 0.96 9.31 -13.17
CA CYS A 125 1.25 9.90 -11.87
C CYS A 125 1.97 11.23 -12.10
N ARG A 126 1.36 12.32 -11.64
CA ARG A 126 1.86 13.70 -11.81
C ARG A 126 3.05 13.99 -10.89
N LEU A 127 4.09 13.16 -10.92
CA LEU A 127 5.35 13.41 -10.24
C LEU A 127 6.34 14.15 -11.16
N PRO A 128 7.22 15.01 -10.60
CA PRO A 128 8.22 15.73 -11.37
C PRO A 128 9.08 14.80 -12.24
N ARG A 129 9.56 15.31 -13.38
CA ARG A 129 10.36 14.57 -14.38
C ARG A 129 11.65 13.97 -13.80
N ALA A 130 12.13 14.47 -12.66
CA ALA A 130 13.32 14.01 -11.96
C ALA A 130 13.16 12.64 -11.24
N VAL A 131 11.96 12.06 -11.18
CA VAL A 131 11.75 10.69 -10.66
C VAL A 131 11.85 9.71 -11.82
N PRO A 132 12.73 8.68 -11.75
CA PRO A 132 12.80 7.65 -12.77
C PRO A 132 11.43 6.99 -13.02
N ARG A 133 11.02 6.92 -14.29
CA ARG A 133 9.67 6.47 -14.68
C ARG A 133 9.59 4.96 -14.89
N THR A 134 10.72 4.29 -15.10
CA THR A 134 10.76 2.93 -15.66
C THR A 134 11.99 2.14 -15.22
N GLU A 135 12.53 2.38 -14.03
CA GLU A 135 13.70 1.60 -13.58
C GLU A 135 13.32 0.13 -13.37
N PRO A 136 14.07 -0.81 -13.98
CA PRO A 136 14.08 -2.20 -13.54
C PRO A 136 14.48 -2.25 -12.06
N GLY A 137 13.68 -2.92 -11.21
CA GLY A 137 14.00 -3.15 -9.79
C GLY A 137 13.25 -2.28 -8.77
N ALA A 138 12.54 -1.22 -9.19
CA ALA A 138 11.73 -0.41 -8.27
C ALA A 138 10.55 -1.21 -7.68
N ARG A 139 10.53 -1.37 -6.34
CA ARG A 139 9.57 -2.22 -5.60
C ARG A 139 8.31 -1.51 -5.12
N ALA A 140 8.25 -0.19 -5.25
CA ALA A 140 7.06 0.62 -4.94
C ALA A 140 6.90 1.79 -5.94
N THR A 141 5.67 2.26 -6.06
CA THR A 141 5.26 3.42 -6.83
C THR A 141 4.78 4.53 -5.91
N ALA A 142 5.02 5.76 -6.34
CA ALA A 142 4.43 6.95 -5.75
C ALA A 142 3.54 7.66 -6.79
N CYS A 143 2.45 8.29 -6.34
CA CYS A 143 1.52 9.01 -7.20
C CYS A 143 0.91 10.21 -6.50
N MET A 144 0.84 11.35 -7.18
CA MET A 144 0.06 12.49 -6.69
C MET A 144 -1.40 12.30 -7.04
N ILE A 145 -2.23 12.02 -6.03
CA ILE A 145 -3.66 11.79 -6.17
C ILE A 145 -4.46 12.78 -5.33
N ASN A 146 -5.77 12.87 -5.55
CA ASN A 146 -6.68 13.69 -4.73
C ASN A 146 -6.49 13.42 -3.23
N ALA A 147 -6.21 14.46 -2.46
CA ALA A 147 -5.85 14.34 -1.05
C ALA A 147 -6.96 13.73 -0.18
N LYS A 148 -8.23 14.06 -0.47
CA LYS A 148 -9.37 13.49 0.23
C LYS A 148 -9.53 12.00 -0.07
N GLN A 149 -9.40 11.60 -1.34
CA GLN A 149 -9.47 10.19 -1.72
C GLN A 149 -8.32 9.37 -1.11
N ASN A 150 -7.13 9.94 -1.02
CA ASN A 150 -5.98 9.30 -0.38
C ASN A 150 -6.22 9.08 1.12
N SER A 151 -6.62 10.14 1.83
CA SER A 151 -6.88 10.08 3.27
C SER A 151 -8.02 9.13 3.61
N ASP A 152 -9.13 9.18 2.86
CA ASP A 152 -10.28 8.32 3.11
C ASP A 152 -10.00 6.86 2.72
N GLY A 153 -9.25 6.63 1.64
CA GLY A 153 -8.81 5.29 1.24
C GLY A 153 -7.85 4.68 2.26
N GLY A 154 -6.91 5.46 2.80
CA GLY A 154 -6.05 5.04 3.92
C GLY A 154 -6.86 4.65 5.16
N ARG A 155 -7.86 5.45 5.53
CA ARG A 155 -8.80 5.09 6.61
C ARG A 155 -9.58 3.82 6.33
N ALA A 156 -9.98 3.58 5.07
CA ALA A 156 -10.63 2.33 4.69
C ALA A 156 -9.69 1.13 4.83
N LEU A 157 -8.39 1.29 4.54
CA LEU A 157 -7.37 0.27 4.77
C LEU A 157 -7.17 -0.02 6.27
N ASP A 158 -7.13 1.02 7.10
CA ASP A 158 -7.02 0.87 8.56
C ASP A 158 -8.24 0.12 9.13
N ASN A 159 -9.45 0.49 8.70
CA ASN A 159 -10.67 -0.22 9.07
C ASN A 159 -10.65 -1.68 8.59
N PHE A 160 -10.17 -1.94 7.37
CA PHE A 160 -10.01 -3.30 6.86
C PHE A 160 -9.10 -4.15 7.76
N TYR A 161 -7.97 -3.61 8.23
CA TYR A 161 -7.10 -4.33 9.15
C TYR A 161 -7.81 -4.70 10.45
N VAL A 162 -8.64 -3.80 10.98
CA VAL A 162 -9.42 -4.03 12.20
C VAL A 162 -10.55 -5.06 11.95
N ASP A 163 -11.35 -4.83 10.93
CA ASP A 163 -12.56 -5.61 10.62
C ASP A 163 -12.23 -7.04 10.20
N GLN A 164 -11.16 -7.21 9.41
CA GLN A 164 -10.70 -8.52 8.93
C GLN A 164 -9.64 -9.13 9.85
N ARG A 165 -9.30 -8.46 10.97
CA ARG A 165 -8.30 -8.89 11.94
C ARG A 165 -6.94 -9.23 11.32
N VAL A 166 -6.48 -8.40 10.39
CA VAL A 166 -5.16 -8.54 9.75
C VAL A 166 -4.09 -7.99 10.70
N LEU A 167 -3.29 -8.88 11.25
CA LEU A 167 -2.23 -8.57 12.22
C LEU A 167 -0.86 -8.49 11.55
N ASP A 168 0.17 -8.17 12.34
CA ASP A 168 1.55 -8.16 11.83
C ASP A 168 1.89 -9.47 11.12
N LYS A 169 2.47 -9.35 9.93
CA LYS A 169 2.84 -10.44 8.99
C LYS A 169 1.68 -11.16 8.33
N ASP A 170 0.43 -10.92 8.73
CA ASP A 170 -0.72 -11.55 8.08
C ASP A 170 -0.77 -11.15 6.60
N ALA A 171 -1.08 -12.15 5.78
CA ALA A 171 -1.16 -12.00 4.34
C ALA A 171 -2.55 -11.49 3.93
N PHE A 172 -2.59 -10.58 2.97
CA PHE A 172 -3.83 -10.11 2.36
C PHE A 172 -3.63 -9.77 0.88
N HIS A 173 -4.74 -9.73 0.13
CA HIS A 173 -4.77 -9.26 -1.25
C HIS A 173 -5.40 -7.87 -1.35
N VAL A 174 -5.11 -7.20 -2.45
CA VAL A 174 -5.78 -5.96 -2.87
C VAL A 174 -6.47 -6.21 -4.20
N TRP A 175 -7.79 -6.11 -4.21
CA TRP A 175 -8.60 -6.26 -5.40
C TRP A 175 -9.07 -4.89 -5.88
N ILE A 176 -8.79 -4.62 -7.16
CA ILE A 176 -9.39 -3.49 -7.88
C ILE A 176 -10.52 -4.01 -8.76
N LYS A 177 -11.73 -3.48 -8.58
CA LYS A 177 -12.94 -3.86 -9.32
C LYS A 177 -13.57 -2.67 -10.03
#